data_AF-A0A026WKM6-F1
#
_entry.id   AF-A0A026WKM6-F1
#
_cell.length_a   1.000
_cell.length_b   1.000
_cell.length_c   1.000
_cell.angle_alpha   90.00
_cell.angle_beta   90.00
_cell.angle_gamma   90.00
#
_symmetry.space_group_name_H-M   'P 1'
#
loop_
_entity.id
_entity.type
_entity.pdbx_description
1 polymer ?
#
loop_
_entity_poly.entity_id
_entity_poly.type
_entity_poly.pdbx_seq_one_letter_code
_entity_poly.pdbx_strand_id
1 'polypeptide(L)'
;MVTDNGRTFISHEFQHFLRINGIKHKVTAPYHPATNGQAERFVQVLKQSLKRANCDISNVQLVLSQVLLQYRSMVHAFTNKSPAELFLGRKLYTRLDLVLPTKENNVFSHSQQCNSFPEGARIASRNYSSERK
;
A
#
# COMPACT_ATOMS: atom_id res chain seq x y z
N MET A 1 4.48 -19.16 0.33
CA MET A 1 4.98 -18.44 -0.86
C MET A 1 4.97 -19.37 -2.06
N VAL A 2 4.56 -18.88 -3.23
CA VAL A 2 4.57 -19.63 -4.49
C VAL A 2 5.47 -18.91 -5.48
N THR A 3 6.41 -19.60 -6.11
CA THR A 3 7.31 -19.04 -7.15
C THR A 3 7.45 -20.01 -8.31
N ASP A 4 8.00 -19.54 -9.42
CA ASP A 4 8.42 -20.40 -10.52
C ASP A 4 9.69 -21.20 -10.20
N ASN A 5 10.08 -22.08 -11.13
CA ASN A 5 11.30 -22.87 -11.09
C ASN A 5 12.57 -22.03 -11.43
N GLY A 6 12.56 -20.71 -11.17
CA GLY A 6 13.75 -19.88 -11.35
C GLY A 6 14.89 -20.35 -10.46
N ARG A 7 16.12 -20.45 -11.00
CA ARG A 7 17.30 -20.95 -10.27
C ARG A 7 17.55 -20.19 -8.95
N THR A 8 17.22 -18.91 -8.91
CA THR A 8 17.31 -18.07 -7.71
C THR A 8 16.38 -18.54 -6.59
N PHE A 9 15.20 -19.05 -6.93
CA PHE A 9 14.19 -19.50 -5.97
C PHE A 9 14.37 -20.97 -5.55
N ILE A 10 15.17 -21.76 -6.29
CA ILE A 10 15.45 -23.15 -5.94
C ILE A 10 16.83 -23.30 -5.26
N SER A 11 17.58 -22.20 -5.11
CA SER A 11 18.90 -22.25 -4.48
C SER A 11 18.80 -22.72 -3.03
N HIS A 12 19.82 -23.46 -2.58
CA HIS A 12 19.89 -23.96 -1.21
C HIS A 12 19.84 -22.81 -0.19
N GLU A 13 20.54 -21.71 -0.49
CA GLU A 13 20.55 -20.51 0.36
C GLU A 13 19.15 -19.92 0.53
N PHE A 14 18.38 -19.81 -0.55
CA PHE A 14 17.02 -19.29 -0.48
C PHE A 14 16.08 -20.21 0.29
N GLN A 15 16.16 -21.53 0.05
CA GLN A 15 15.35 -22.50 0.79
C GLN A 15 15.70 -22.50 2.30
N HIS A 16 16.98 -22.33 2.63
CA HIS A 16 17.43 -22.21 4.01
C HIS A 16 16.87 -20.95 4.67
N PHE A 17 16.95 -19.80 4.00
CA PHE A 17 16.37 -18.54 4.46
C PHE A 17 14.86 -18.68 4.75
N LEU A 18 14.10 -19.28 3.83
CA LEU A 18 12.66 -19.45 4.01
C LEU A 18 12.34 -20.38 5.20
N ARG A 19 13.11 -21.45 5.38
CA ARG A 19 12.94 -22.39 6.50
C ARG A 19 13.19 -21.72 7.84
N ILE A 20 14.23 -20.89 7.98
CA ILE A 20 14.50 -20.14 9.22
C ILE A 20 13.35 -19.18 9.52
N ASN A 21 12.77 -18.56 8.51
CA ASN A 21 11.65 -17.63 8.66
C ASN A 21 10.27 -18.32 8.76
N GLY A 22 10.22 -19.66 8.78
CA GLY A 22 8.95 -20.41 8.85
C GLY A 22 8.07 -20.27 7.60
N ILE A 23 8.64 -19.84 6.47
CA ILE A 23 7.90 -19.60 5.23
C ILE A 23 7.82 -20.90 4.42
N LYS A 24 6.60 -21.42 4.22
CA LYS A 24 6.37 -22.58 3.35
C LYS A 24 6.48 -22.19 1.88
N HIS A 25 7.48 -22.72 1.19
CA HIS A 25 7.71 -22.50 -0.24
C HIS A 25 7.06 -23.59 -1.08
N LYS A 26 6.32 -23.20 -2.12
CA LYS A 26 5.80 -24.11 -3.14
C LYS A 26 6.28 -23.62 -4.50
N VAL A 27 6.78 -24.53 -5.32
CA VAL A 27 7.22 -24.19 -6.67
C VAL A 27 6.16 -24.59 -7.66
N THR A 28 5.93 -23.76 -8.68
CA THR A 28 4.96 -24.09 -9.73
C THR A 28 5.40 -25.33 -10.50
N ALA A 29 4.44 -26.20 -10.82
CA ALA A 29 4.73 -27.35 -11.65
C ALA A 29 5.21 -26.89 -13.04
N PRO A 30 6.12 -27.64 -13.68
CA PRO A 30 6.42 -27.45 -15.09
C PRO A 30 5.12 -27.44 -15.91
N TYR A 31 5.04 -26.57 -16.91
CA TYR A 31 3.85 -26.42 -17.78
C TYR A 31 2.57 -25.87 -17.11
N HIS A 32 2.67 -25.26 -15.91
CA HIS A 32 1.54 -24.62 -15.23
C HIS A 32 1.71 -23.09 -15.09
N PRO A 33 1.82 -22.33 -16.20
CA PRO A 33 2.10 -20.90 -16.18
C PRO A 33 1.00 -20.08 -15.49
N ALA A 34 -0.24 -20.57 -15.51
CA ALA A 34 -1.37 -19.91 -14.85
C ALA A 34 -1.15 -19.65 -13.36
N THR A 35 -0.37 -20.50 -12.68
CA THR A 35 -0.08 -20.38 -11.24
C THR A 35 0.69 -19.10 -10.91
N ASN A 36 1.56 -18.64 -11.82
CA ASN A 36 2.32 -17.40 -11.67
C ASN A 36 1.75 -16.23 -12.49
N GLY A 37 0.63 -16.45 -13.19
CA GLY A 37 0.07 -15.49 -14.14
C GLY A 37 -0.33 -14.15 -13.52
N GLN A 38 -0.70 -14.13 -12.23
CA GLN A 38 -1.00 -12.87 -11.52
C GLN A 38 0.26 -12.02 -11.31
N ALA A 39 1.39 -12.64 -10.96
CA ALA A 39 2.66 -11.94 -10.84
C ALA A 39 3.12 -11.42 -12.20
N GLU A 40 3.02 -12.25 -13.25
CA GLU A 40 3.38 -11.87 -14.61
C GLU A 40 2.53 -10.72 -15.14
N ARG A 41 1.21 -10.77 -14.92
CA ARG A 41 0.28 -9.68 -15.28
C ARG A 41 0.63 -8.39 -14.55
N PHE A 42 0.94 -8.47 -13.25
CA PHE A 42 1.39 -7.30 -12.50
C PHE A 42 2.68 -6.70 -13.08
N VAL A 43 3.66 -7.54 -13.42
CA VAL A 43 4.92 -7.08 -14.03
C VAL A 43 4.66 -6.40 -15.38
N GLN A 44 3.72 -6.90 -16.19
CA GLN A 44 3.32 -6.25 -17.44
C GLN A 44 2.73 -4.86 -17.20
N VAL A 45 1.80 -4.74 -16.24
CA VAL A 45 1.20 -3.46 -15.84
C VAL A 45 2.29 -2.50 -15.36
N LEU A 46 3.18 -2.96 -14.49
CA LEU A 46 4.28 -2.15 -13.96
C LEU A 46 5.18 -1.61 -15.08
N LYS A 47 5.61 -2.47 -16.00
CA LYS A 47 6.43 -2.08 -17.16
C LYS A 47 5.71 -1.05 -18.03
N GLN A 48 4.41 -1.23 -18.27
CA GLN A 48 3.63 -0.28 -19.08
C GLN A 48 3.50 1.07 -18.39
N SER A 49 3.24 1.09 -17.08
CA SER A 49 3.15 2.32 -16.30
C SER A 49 4.49 3.07 -16.23
N LEU A 50 5.61 2.36 -16.04
CA LEU A 50 6.94 2.96 -16.06
C LEU A 50 7.29 3.57 -17.42
N LYS A 51 6.93 2.89 -18.53
CA LYS A 51 7.09 3.43 -19.88
C LYS A 51 6.26 4.70 -20.09
N ARG A 52 5.01 4.75 -19.60
CA ARG A 52 4.15 5.93 -19.70
C ARG A 52 4.65 7.10 -18.84
N ALA A 53 5.32 6.81 -17.73
CA ALA A 53 5.84 7.82 -16.83
C ALA A 53 7.21 8.40 -17.27
N ASN A 54 7.72 8.06 -18.46
CA ASN A 54 9.03 8.49 -18.96
C ASN A 54 10.15 8.32 -17.91
N CYS A 55 10.22 7.12 -17.34
CA CYS A 55 11.16 6.79 -16.28
C CYS A 55 12.61 6.84 -16.79
N ASP A 56 13.45 7.63 -16.13
CA ASP A 56 14.91 7.70 -16.32
C ASP A 56 15.64 7.04 -15.15
N ILE A 57 16.89 6.63 -15.37
CA ILE A 57 17.72 5.96 -14.34
C ILE A 57 17.84 6.81 -13.06
N SER A 58 17.90 8.14 -13.21
CA SER A 58 18.03 9.09 -12.11
C SER A 58 16.77 9.19 -11.24
N ASN A 59 15.58 8.89 -11.78
CA ASN A 59 14.29 9.10 -11.11
C ASN A 59 13.51 7.80 -10.86
N VAL A 60 14.08 6.63 -11.17
CA VAL A 60 13.40 5.33 -11.08
C VAL A 60 12.71 5.12 -9.74
N GLN A 61 13.40 5.41 -8.63
CA GLN A 61 12.86 5.17 -7.30
C GLN A 61 11.59 5.99 -7.02
N LEU A 62 11.60 7.26 -7.44
CA LEU A 62 10.45 8.16 -7.27
C LEU A 62 9.28 7.71 -8.15
N VAL A 63 9.54 7.46 -9.44
CA VAL A 63 8.53 7.05 -10.40
C VAL A 63 7.94 5.69 -10.02
N LEU A 64 8.77 4.73 -9.61
CA LEU A 64 8.34 3.43 -9.12
C LEU A 64 7.43 3.56 -7.91
N SER A 65 7.81 4.40 -6.93
CA SER A 65 6.99 4.63 -5.74
C SER A 65 5.62 5.23 -6.09
N GLN A 66 5.57 6.17 -7.04
CA GLN A 66 4.33 6.77 -7.54
C GLN A 66 3.44 5.73 -8.24
N VAL A 67 4.01 4.96 -9.17
CA VAL A 67 3.28 3.91 -9.90
C VAL A 67 2.74 2.84 -8.95
N LEU A 68 3.53 2.43 -7.96
CA LEU A 68 3.11 1.46 -6.97
C LEU A 68 1.99 2.00 -6.06
N LEU A 69 2.06 3.27 -5.67
CA LEU A 69 1.00 3.92 -4.89
C LEU A 69 -0.32 3.96 -5.69
N GLN A 70 -0.25 4.31 -6.98
CA GLN A 70 -1.40 4.32 -7.87
C GLN A 70 -2.00 2.92 -8.01
N TYR A 71 -1.19 1.91 -8.31
CA TYR A 71 -1.66 0.53 -8.45
C TYR A 71 -2.35 0.02 -7.17
N ARG A 72 -1.76 0.30 -6.00
CA ARG A 72 -2.30 -0.14 -4.71
C ARG A 72 -3.59 0.58 -4.31
N SER A 73 -3.79 1.81 -4.79
CA SER A 73 -4.98 2.62 -4.49
C SER A 73 -6.11 2.45 -5.52
N MET A 74 -5.82 1.87 -6.68
CA MET A 74 -6.80 1.70 -7.76
C MET A 74 -7.74 0.53 -7.48
N VAL A 75 -9.04 0.76 -7.65
CA VAL A 75 -10.05 -0.30 -7.50
C VAL A 75 -9.96 -1.27 -8.67
N HIS A 76 -9.90 -2.57 -8.37
CA HIS A 76 -9.95 -3.60 -9.40
C HIS A 76 -11.40 -3.97 -9.73
N ALA A 77 -11.73 -4.04 -11.02
CA ALA A 77 -13.09 -4.28 -11.50
C ALA A 77 -13.72 -5.58 -10.98
N PHE A 78 -12.92 -6.62 -10.77
CA PHE A 78 -13.41 -7.91 -10.27
C PHE A 78 -13.67 -7.91 -8.76
N THR A 79 -12.77 -7.31 -7.98
CA THR A 79 -12.88 -7.33 -6.51
C THR A 79 -13.67 -6.15 -5.95
N ASN A 80 -13.94 -5.12 -6.75
CA ASN A 80 -14.51 -3.83 -6.35
C ASN A 80 -13.80 -3.16 -5.16
N LYS A 81 -12.59 -3.61 -4.85
CA LYS A 81 -11.73 -3.10 -3.77
C LYS A 81 -10.32 -2.89 -4.29
N SER A 82 -9.63 -1.93 -3.70
CA SER A 82 -8.22 -1.69 -4.02
C SER A 82 -7.31 -2.76 -3.37
N PRO A 83 -6.14 -3.08 -3.96
CA PRO A 83 -5.18 -3.99 -3.33
C PRO A 83 -4.76 -3.56 -1.92
N ALA A 84 -4.59 -2.26 -1.69
CA ALA A 84 -4.27 -1.75 -0.35
C ALA A 84 -5.40 -1.96 0.65
N GLU A 85 -6.66 -1.81 0.22
CA GLU A 85 -7.82 -2.04 1.07
C GLU A 85 -7.96 -3.52 1.44
N LEU A 86 -7.74 -4.43 0.48
CA LEU A 86 -7.73 -5.87 0.76
C LEU A 86 -6.59 -6.26 1.72
N PHE A 87 -5.45 -5.57 1.66
CA PHE A 87 -4.29 -5.87 2.51
C PHE A 87 -4.38 -5.23 3.90
N LEU A 88 -4.80 -3.97 3.99
CA LEU A 88 -4.81 -3.18 5.24
C LEU A 88 -6.17 -3.13 5.92
N GLY A 89 -7.24 -3.59 5.28
CA GLY A 89 -8.61 -3.50 5.77
C GLY A 89 -9.19 -2.08 5.78
N ARG A 90 -8.51 -1.10 5.18
CA ARG A 90 -8.95 0.31 5.10
C ARG A 90 -8.56 0.93 3.77
N LYS A 91 -9.35 1.91 3.30
CA LYS A 91 -9.04 2.69 2.10
C LYS A 91 -7.85 3.62 2.36
N LEU A 92 -6.90 3.69 1.42
CA LEU A 92 -5.84 4.70 1.45
C LEU A 92 -6.39 6.04 0.94
N TYR A 93 -6.09 7.12 1.66
CA TYR A 93 -6.40 8.48 1.21
C TYR A 93 -5.29 8.98 0.29
N THR A 94 -5.68 9.35 -0.92
CA THR A 94 -4.77 9.94 -1.91
C THR A 94 -5.05 11.43 -2.04
N ARG A 95 -4.15 12.16 -2.73
CA ARG A 95 -4.36 13.59 -3.00
C ARG A 95 -5.67 13.85 -3.77
N LEU A 96 -6.15 12.89 -4.56
CA LEU A 96 -7.41 13.02 -5.30
C LEU A 96 -8.63 13.00 -4.36
N ASP A 97 -8.58 12.19 -3.29
CA ASP A 97 -9.64 12.13 -2.29
C ASP A 97 -9.75 13.45 -1.48
N LEU A 98 -8.68 14.25 -1.41
CA LEU A 98 -8.69 15.58 -0.78
C LEU A 98 -9.35 16.65 -1.67
N VAL A 99 -9.32 16.45 -3.00
CA VAL A 99 -9.85 17.41 -3.98
C VAL A 99 -11.35 17.22 -4.21
N LEU A 100 -11.84 15.98 -4.05
CA LEU A 100 -13.26 15.66 -4.11
C LEU A 100 -13.82 15.53 -2.68
N PRO A 101 -14.48 16.56 -2.12
CA PRO A 101 -15.19 16.42 -0.86
C PRO A 101 -16.30 15.38 -1.06
N THR A 102 -16.03 14.15 -0.64
CA THR A 102 -17.04 13.10 -0.59
C THR A 102 -17.97 13.46 0.56
N LYS A 103 -19.27 13.63 0.24
CA LYS A 103 -20.31 13.88 1.24
C LYS A 103 -20.49 12.70 2.22
N GLU A 104 -19.82 11.58 1.97
CA GLU A 104 -19.74 10.42 2.84
C GLU A 104 -18.54 10.51 3.78
N ASN A 105 -18.43 11.64 4.49
CA ASN A 105 -17.86 11.54 5.83
C ASN A 105 -18.89 10.79 6.66
N ASN A 106 -18.84 9.45 6.63
CA ASN A 106 -18.98 8.71 7.88
C ASN A 106 -17.79 9.17 8.70
N VAL A 107 -17.94 10.37 9.29
CA VAL A 107 -17.12 10.87 10.38
C VAL A 107 -17.03 9.65 11.26
N PHE A 108 -15.84 9.08 11.39
CA PHE A 108 -15.58 8.23 12.52
C PHE A 108 -16.02 9.08 13.70
N SER A 109 -17.20 8.76 14.22
CA SER A 109 -17.71 9.27 15.47
C SER A 109 -16.84 8.61 16.54
N HIS A 110 -15.55 8.92 16.52
CA HIS A 110 -14.98 9.45 17.74
C HIS A 110 -15.87 10.63 18.07
N SER A 111 -16.86 10.38 18.91
CA SER A 111 -17.21 11.32 19.95
C SER A 111 -15.92 11.76 20.64
N GLN A 112 -15.14 12.63 19.98
CA GLN A 112 -14.62 13.75 20.72
C GLN A 112 -15.89 14.43 21.20
N GLN A 113 -16.26 14.07 22.43
CA GLN A 113 -17.05 14.91 23.28
C GLN A 113 -16.26 16.21 23.31
N CYS A 114 -16.51 17.09 22.34
CA CYS A 114 -16.04 18.45 22.38
C CYS A 114 -16.74 18.98 23.62
N ASN A 115 -15.97 19.11 24.69
CA ASN A 115 -16.45 19.79 25.88
C ASN A 115 -16.75 21.21 25.39
N SER A 116 -18.00 21.48 25.08
CA SER A 116 -18.47 22.82 24.75
C SER A 116 -18.38 23.61 26.04
N PHE A 117 -17.40 24.49 26.11
CA PHE A 117 -17.25 25.36 27.27
C PHE A 117 -18.20 26.55 27.09
N PRO A 118 -19.10 26.83 28.04
CA PRO A 118 -19.93 28.01 27.98
C PRO A 118 -19.07 29.28 28.10
N GLU A 119 -19.55 30.38 27.51
CA GLU A 119 -18.88 31.68 27.62
C GLU A 119 -18.72 32.05 29.10
N GLY A 120 -17.47 32.30 29.52
CA GLY A 120 -17.11 32.61 30.91
C GLY A 120 -16.60 31.42 31.75
N ALA A 121 -16.57 30.21 31.19
CA ALA A 121 -15.96 29.07 31.88
C ALA A 121 -14.44 29.25 32.05
N ARG A 122 -13.94 29.05 33.29
CA ARG A 122 -12.50 28.99 33.56
C ARG A 122 -11.93 27.68 33.01
N ILE A 123 -11.00 27.78 32.06
CA ILE A 123 -10.34 26.63 31.45
C ILE A 123 -8.84 26.74 31.76
N ALA A 124 -8.24 25.62 32.18
CA ALA A 124 -6.79 25.51 32.28
C ALA A 124 -6.22 25.05 30.94
N SER A 125 -5.33 25.83 30.33
CA SER A 125 -4.57 25.43 29.15
C SER A 125 -3.08 25.34 29.49
N ARG A 126 -2.39 24.38 28.87
CA ARG A 126 -0.93 24.22 29.01
C ARG A 126 -0.27 24.82 27.79
N ASN A 127 0.57 25.84 28.00
CA ASN A 127 1.35 26.45 26.93
C ASN A 127 2.64 25.66 26.71
N TYR A 128 2.84 25.13 25.49
CA TYR A 128 4.02 24.37 25.10
C TYR A 128 5.05 25.20 24.32
N SER A 129 4.89 26.52 24.26
CA SER A 129 5.93 27.44 23.80
C SER A 129 7.01 27.57 24.88
N SER A 130 7.79 26.52 25.14
CA SER A 130 9.04 26.67 25.88
C SER A 130 10.16 27.01 24.91
N GLU A 131 10.66 28.24 25.05
CA GLU A 131 11.93 28.71 24.52
C GLU A 131 13.04 27.68 24.78
N ARG A 132 13.76 27.28 23.73
CA ARG A 132 15.10 26.70 23.92
C ARG A 132 16.02 27.87 24.26
N LYS A 133 16.49 27.93 25.50
CA LYS A 133 17.74 28.61 25.85
C LYS A 133 18.90 27.65 25.67
#